data_AF-A0A929ZN60-F1
#
_entry.id   AF-A0A929ZN60-F1
#
_cell.length_a   1.000
_cell.length_b   1.000
_cell.length_c   1.000
_cell.angle_alpha   90.00
_cell.angle_beta   90.00
_cell.angle_gamma   90.00
#
_symmetry.space_group_name_H-M   'P 1'
#
loop_
_entity.id
_entity.type
_entity.pdbx_description
1 polymer ?
#
loop_
_entity_poly.entity_id
_entity_poly.type
_entity_poly.pdbx_seq_one_letter_code
_entity_poly.pdbx_strand_id
1 'polypeptide(L)'
;IPPFENSRRTIQAGAEFIPTPSQDKKNPFTEQIVDTNISLTKQFSGFSPFLAKEVEYRMSKGQTFHSIMEEISNSKSIFIANSDNEPVFHCINLTSVGICKEYPLFEGIDILYFHREEKERIKQISGDIQHFINRQLKHQTTKLPRLIEEYDAAKDCDKWREYGDLLYAYQITDTKGLKEITLNSFVDDSPIHIPLDPKLDGKGNARKAFQKYNKLKKGQVYLQEQIQLCEMEIDYFSALAEQLKYADFETAIEIREELVKLGYLFEKEKGKKKKKKKEVSPSYTTITTEQGITISFGKNNLQNDALTWHTKKSNIWFHTKDYHGSHVVVHDENPDEYTIR
;
A
#
# COMPACT_ATOMS: atom_id res chain seq x y z
N ILE A 1 -30.50 6.65 -7.53
CA ILE A 1 -30.61 5.23 -7.88
C ILE A 1 -31.68 5.08 -8.96
N PRO A 2 -31.27 4.82 -10.20
CA PRO A 2 -32.19 4.63 -11.32
C PRO A 2 -33.01 3.34 -11.17
N PRO A 3 -34.17 3.25 -11.83
CA PRO A 3 -35.11 2.12 -11.70
C PRO A 3 -34.50 0.75 -12.02
N PHE A 4 -33.43 0.70 -12.83
CA PHE A 4 -32.74 -0.54 -13.19
C PHE A 4 -31.83 -1.09 -12.09
N GLU A 5 -31.36 -0.24 -11.17
CA GLU A 5 -30.56 -0.66 -9.99
C GLU A 5 -31.44 -0.92 -8.77
N ASN A 6 -32.58 -0.23 -8.67
CA ASN A 6 -33.54 -0.45 -7.60
C ASN A 6 -34.98 -0.40 -8.15
N SER A 7 -35.50 -1.57 -8.46
CA SER A 7 -36.85 -1.75 -9.02
C SER A 7 -37.98 -1.46 -8.02
N ARG A 8 -37.68 -1.43 -6.72
CA ARG A 8 -38.69 -1.20 -5.66
C ARG A 8 -38.86 0.29 -5.34
N ARG A 9 -37.82 1.10 -5.54
CA ARG A 9 -37.86 2.52 -5.25
C ARG A 9 -36.88 3.28 -6.14
N THR A 10 -37.42 4.16 -6.96
CA THR A 10 -36.63 5.12 -7.72
C THR A 10 -36.18 6.24 -6.79
N ILE A 11 -34.88 6.54 -6.79
CA ILE A 11 -34.30 7.67 -6.05
C ILE A 11 -33.68 8.60 -7.08
N GLN A 12 -34.49 9.50 -7.63
CA GLN A 12 -34.09 10.49 -8.63
C GLN A 12 -34.79 11.81 -8.36
N ALA A 13 -34.17 12.93 -8.75
CA ALA A 13 -34.80 14.23 -8.65
C ALA A 13 -36.08 14.26 -9.49
N GLY A 14 -37.19 14.72 -8.90
CA GLY A 14 -38.51 14.74 -9.54
C GLY A 14 -39.27 13.41 -9.54
N ALA A 15 -38.69 12.32 -9.02
CA ALA A 15 -39.42 11.07 -8.81
C ALA A 15 -40.34 11.18 -7.59
N GLU A 16 -41.52 10.55 -7.65
CA GLU A 16 -42.45 10.48 -6.53
C GLU A 16 -41.84 9.65 -5.38
N PHE A 17 -41.97 10.16 -4.15
CA PHE A 17 -41.49 9.46 -2.97
C PHE A 17 -42.39 8.28 -2.65
N ILE A 18 -41.83 7.07 -2.71
CA ILE A 18 -42.52 5.84 -2.29
C ILE A 18 -41.86 5.35 -0.99
N PRO A 19 -42.62 5.18 0.11
CA PRO A 19 -42.09 4.61 1.35
C PRO A 19 -41.69 3.14 1.16
N THR A 20 -40.85 2.63 2.05
CA THR A 20 -40.50 1.19 2.03
C THR A 20 -41.73 0.34 2.32
N PRO A 21 -41.89 -0.82 1.66
CA PRO A 21 -43.00 -1.73 1.94
C PRO A 21 -42.96 -2.19 3.41
N SER A 22 -44.14 -2.32 4.00
CA SER A 22 -44.31 -2.86 5.36
C SER A 22 -43.68 -4.25 5.46
N GLN A 23 -43.06 -4.54 6.60
CA GLN A 23 -42.46 -5.86 6.85
C GLN A 23 -43.44 -6.84 7.53
N ASP A 24 -44.72 -6.48 7.66
CA ASP A 24 -45.74 -7.25 8.39
C ASP A 24 -45.30 -7.61 9.82
N LYS A 25 -44.63 -6.67 10.48
CA LYS A 25 -44.16 -6.78 11.86
C LYS A 25 -44.91 -5.83 12.77
N LYS A 26 -45.03 -6.24 14.04
CA LYS A 26 -45.66 -5.46 15.10
C LYS A 26 -44.81 -4.25 15.49
N ASN A 27 -45.44 -3.21 16.00
CA ASN A 27 -44.75 -2.09 16.63
C ASN A 27 -44.53 -2.41 18.12
N PRO A 28 -43.27 -2.50 18.59
CA PRO A 28 -42.97 -2.93 19.95
C PRO A 28 -43.36 -1.91 21.03
N PHE A 29 -43.64 -0.66 20.66
CA PHE A 29 -44.08 0.37 21.61
C PHE A 29 -45.60 0.36 21.84
N THR A 30 -46.37 -0.21 20.91
CA THR A 30 -47.84 -0.31 21.02
C THR A 30 -48.31 -1.72 21.32
N GLU A 31 -47.68 -2.73 20.72
CA GLU A 31 -47.99 -4.14 20.93
C GLU A 31 -46.95 -4.78 21.85
N GLN A 32 -47.39 -5.20 23.03
CA GLN A 32 -46.50 -5.69 24.09
C GLN A 32 -46.63 -7.19 24.36
N ILE A 33 -47.49 -7.87 23.59
CA ILE A 33 -47.65 -9.33 23.66
C ILE A 33 -46.55 -9.98 22.85
N VAL A 34 -45.64 -10.66 23.55
CA VAL A 34 -44.50 -11.39 22.97
C VAL A 34 -44.84 -12.87 22.88
N ASP A 35 -44.67 -13.48 21.70
CA ASP A 35 -44.67 -14.94 21.56
C ASP A 35 -43.26 -15.48 21.81
N THR A 36 -43.06 -16.31 22.84
CA THR A 36 -41.74 -16.84 23.18
C THR A 36 -41.19 -17.87 22.19
N ASN A 37 -42.03 -18.39 21.28
CA ASN A 37 -41.61 -19.38 20.28
C ASN A 37 -41.02 -18.76 19.01
N ILE A 38 -41.14 -17.43 18.85
CA ILE A 38 -40.70 -16.70 17.66
C ILE A 38 -39.64 -15.69 18.08
N SER A 39 -38.55 -15.54 17.32
CA SER A 39 -37.54 -14.50 17.61
C SER A 39 -38.16 -13.10 17.52
N LEU A 40 -37.76 -12.22 18.45
CA LEU A 40 -38.20 -10.81 18.48
C LEU A 40 -37.91 -10.07 17.16
N THR A 41 -36.82 -10.40 16.46
CA THR A 41 -36.48 -9.82 15.14
C THR A 41 -37.51 -10.09 14.04
N LYS A 42 -38.26 -11.20 14.16
CA LYS A 42 -39.33 -11.58 13.23
C LYS A 42 -40.68 -10.99 13.64
N GLN A 43 -40.91 -10.84 14.96
CA GLN A 43 -42.17 -10.33 15.49
C GLN A 43 -42.28 -8.81 15.41
N PHE A 44 -41.20 -8.11 15.75
CA PHE A 44 -41.21 -6.66 15.96
C PHE A 44 -40.33 -5.92 14.95
N SER A 45 -40.82 -4.77 14.52
CA SER A 45 -40.07 -3.81 13.71
C SER A 45 -38.97 -3.13 14.56
N GLY A 46 -37.86 -2.76 13.92
CA GLY A 46 -36.76 -2.03 14.57
C GLY A 46 -35.82 -2.86 15.46
N PHE A 47 -36.04 -4.18 15.58
CA PHE A 47 -35.16 -5.06 16.36
C PHE A 47 -33.95 -5.54 15.57
N SER A 48 -32.75 -5.23 16.08
CA SER A 48 -31.51 -5.87 15.63
C SER A 48 -31.36 -7.26 16.28
N PRO A 49 -30.60 -8.19 15.68
CA PRO A 49 -30.30 -9.47 16.30
C PRO A 49 -29.63 -9.35 17.68
N PHE A 50 -28.84 -8.30 17.89
CA PHE A 50 -28.22 -8.00 19.17
C PHE A 50 -29.25 -7.55 20.22
N LEU A 51 -30.10 -6.58 19.87
CA LEU A 51 -31.15 -6.11 20.78
C LEU A 51 -32.09 -7.26 21.18
N ALA A 52 -32.47 -8.12 20.23
CA ALA A 52 -33.32 -9.27 20.53
C ALA A 52 -32.72 -10.18 21.61
N LYS A 53 -31.42 -10.51 21.51
CA LYS A 53 -30.73 -11.33 22.51
C LYS A 53 -30.66 -10.65 23.88
N GLU A 54 -30.39 -9.34 23.92
CA GLU A 54 -30.34 -8.59 25.18
C GLU A 54 -31.72 -8.53 25.85
N VAL A 55 -32.79 -8.29 25.08
CA VAL A 55 -34.16 -8.28 25.60
C VAL A 55 -34.58 -9.67 26.08
N GLU A 56 -34.33 -10.72 25.29
CA GLU A 56 -34.60 -12.11 25.68
C GLU A 56 -33.84 -12.49 26.97
N TYR A 57 -32.58 -12.07 27.10
CA TYR A 57 -31.78 -12.26 28.31
C TYR A 57 -32.40 -11.57 29.52
N ARG A 58 -32.75 -10.29 29.42
CA ARG A 58 -33.39 -9.52 30.50
C ARG A 58 -34.76 -10.08 30.89
N MET A 59 -35.54 -10.55 29.91
CA MET A 59 -36.81 -11.23 30.14
C MET A 59 -36.61 -12.54 30.92
N SER A 60 -35.55 -13.31 30.61
CA SER A 60 -35.20 -14.51 31.39
C SER A 60 -34.81 -14.22 32.84
N LYS A 61 -34.41 -12.98 33.13
CA LYS A 61 -34.09 -12.48 34.48
C LYS A 61 -35.28 -11.80 35.18
N GLY A 62 -36.47 -11.83 34.57
CA GLY A 62 -37.72 -11.37 35.17
C GLY A 62 -38.13 -9.93 34.83
N GLN A 63 -37.40 -9.23 33.95
CA GLN A 63 -37.86 -7.93 33.44
C GLN A 63 -39.00 -8.13 32.43
N THR A 64 -40.00 -7.25 32.45
CA THR A 64 -41.09 -7.30 31.48
C THR A 64 -40.67 -6.64 30.16
N PHE A 65 -41.18 -7.15 29.04
CA PHE A 65 -40.93 -6.56 27.72
C PHE A 65 -41.33 -5.07 27.70
N HIS A 66 -42.47 -4.73 28.32
CA HIS A 66 -42.94 -3.35 28.44
C HIS A 66 -41.92 -2.43 29.11
N SER A 67 -41.37 -2.84 30.25
CA SER A 67 -40.39 -2.04 31.01
C SER A 67 -39.13 -1.77 30.19
N ILE A 68 -38.66 -2.77 29.44
CA ILE A 68 -37.49 -2.62 28.58
C ILE A 68 -37.78 -1.65 27.42
N MET A 69 -38.96 -1.73 26.81
CA MET A 69 -39.35 -0.80 25.74
C MET A 69 -39.54 0.63 26.24
N GLU A 70 -40.02 0.82 27.46
CA GLU A 70 -40.11 2.13 28.12
C GLU A 70 -38.73 2.71 28.41
N GLU A 71 -37.77 1.89 28.85
CA GLU A 71 -36.36 2.28 29.02
C GLU A 71 -35.78 2.79 27.68
N ILE A 72 -36.01 2.05 26.58
CA ILE A 72 -35.60 2.48 25.23
C ILE A 72 -36.24 3.81 24.85
N SER A 73 -37.55 3.97 25.07
CA SER A 73 -38.29 5.17 24.67
C SER A 73 -37.82 6.43 25.41
N ASN A 74 -37.37 6.29 26.65
CA ASN A 74 -36.98 7.42 27.50
C ASN A 74 -35.46 7.66 27.53
N SER A 75 -34.68 6.79 26.88
CA SER A 75 -33.23 6.88 26.94
C SER A 75 -32.68 8.10 26.21
N LYS A 76 -31.73 8.77 26.86
CA LYS A 76 -30.93 9.88 26.31
C LYS A 76 -29.44 9.52 26.25
N SER A 77 -29.12 8.28 26.60
CA SER A 77 -27.77 7.78 26.74
C SER A 77 -27.55 6.60 25.82
N ILE A 78 -26.30 6.33 25.50
CA ILE A 78 -25.85 5.14 24.80
C ILE A 78 -24.87 4.39 25.71
N PHE A 79 -25.08 3.09 25.79
CA PHE A 79 -24.26 2.18 26.57
C PHE A 79 -23.38 1.40 25.63
N ILE A 80 -22.07 1.46 25.85
CA ILE A 80 -21.06 0.84 25.00
C ILE A 80 -20.29 -0.21 25.81
N ALA A 81 -20.17 -1.41 25.27
CA ALA A 81 -19.37 -2.50 25.82
C ALA A 81 -18.50 -3.13 24.73
N ASN A 82 -17.40 -3.79 25.11
CA ASN A 82 -16.55 -4.52 24.18
C ASN A 82 -16.87 -6.01 24.25
N SER A 83 -17.31 -6.60 23.13
CA SER A 83 -17.55 -8.03 22.98
C SER A 83 -16.69 -8.54 21.83
N ASP A 84 -15.86 -9.57 22.05
CA ASP A 84 -15.03 -10.19 20.99
C ASP A 84 -14.24 -9.20 20.11
N ASN A 85 -13.66 -8.17 20.73
CA ASN A 85 -12.89 -7.11 20.05
C ASN A 85 -13.70 -6.15 19.15
N GLU A 86 -15.04 -6.23 19.15
CA GLU A 86 -15.91 -5.25 18.51
C GLU A 86 -16.77 -4.49 19.55
N PRO A 87 -16.94 -3.17 19.40
CA PRO A 87 -17.82 -2.41 20.27
C PRO A 87 -19.28 -2.75 19.97
N VAL A 88 -20.01 -3.23 20.98
CA VAL A 88 -21.46 -3.40 20.96
C VAL A 88 -22.11 -2.28 21.75
N PHE A 89 -23.24 -1.78 21.28
CA PHE A 89 -23.90 -0.63 21.89
C PHE A 89 -25.42 -0.66 21.72
N HIS A 90 -26.11 -0.03 22.67
CA HIS A 90 -27.54 0.27 22.54
C HIS A 90 -27.93 1.44 23.45
N CYS A 91 -29.14 1.97 23.29
CA CYS A 91 -29.70 3.01 24.16
C CYS A 91 -30.13 2.47 25.55
N ILE A 92 -29.87 1.21 25.87
CA ILE A 92 -30.19 0.59 27.17
C ILE A 92 -28.95 -0.09 27.73
N ASN A 93 -28.92 -0.27 29.05
CA ASN A 93 -27.82 -0.97 29.70
C ASN A 93 -27.62 -2.39 29.11
N LEU A 94 -26.38 -2.84 28.93
CA LEU A 94 -26.08 -4.12 28.28
C LEU A 94 -25.78 -5.20 29.32
N THR A 95 -26.83 -5.78 29.87
CA THR A 95 -26.71 -6.73 31.00
C THR A 95 -26.19 -8.10 30.58
N SER A 96 -26.32 -8.48 29.30
CA SER A 96 -25.82 -9.76 28.80
C SER A 96 -24.30 -9.78 28.53
N VAL A 97 -23.67 -8.62 28.35
CA VAL A 97 -22.28 -8.49 27.87
C VAL A 97 -21.29 -8.12 28.97
N GLY A 98 -21.75 -7.47 30.06
CA GLY A 98 -20.91 -7.13 31.22
C GLY A 98 -20.84 -5.64 31.52
N ILE A 99 -19.66 -5.14 31.92
CA ILE A 99 -19.48 -3.72 32.31
C ILE A 99 -19.58 -2.84 31.06
N CYS A 100 -20.58 -1.96 31.03
CA CYS A 100 -20.74 -0.95 30.00
C CYS A 100 -20.28 0.44 30.50
N LYS A 101 -19.87 1.28 29.55
CA LYS A 101 -19.71 2.72 29.78
C LYS A 101 -20.92 3.46 29.22
N GLU A 102 -21.46 4.39 30.00
CA GLU A 102 -22.57 5.23 29.60
C GLU A 102 -22.05 6.57 29.08
N TYR A 103 -22.60 7.01 27.95
CA TYR A 103 -22.34 8.32 27.35
C TYR A 103 -23.66 8.98 26.94
N PRO A 104 -23.73 10.32 26.86
CA PRO A 104 -24.83 10.99 26.16
C PRO A 104 -24.96 10.47 24.73
N LEU A 105 -26.18 10.28 24.23
CA LEU A 105 -26.43 9.59 22.96
C LEU A 105 -25.59 10.11 21.79
N PHE A 106 -25.59 11.43 21.56
CA PHE A 106 -24.85 12.04 20.45
C PHE A 106 -23.33 11.93 20.64
N GLU A 107 -22.83 12.14 21.85
CA GLU A 107 -21.40 12.04 22.16
C GLU A 107 -20.90 10.60 22.01
N GLY A 108 -21.65 9.61 22.48
CA GLY A 108 -21.27 8.21 22.31
C GLY A 108 -21.36 7.73 20.86
N ILE A 109 -22.30 8.26 20.06
CA ILE A 109 -22.30 8.04 18.60
C ILE A 109 -21.02 8.62 17.98
N ASP A 110 -20.65 9.84 18.33
CA ASP A 110 -19.40 10.44 17.84
C ASP A 110 -18.19 9.58 18.21
N ILE A 111 -18.09 9.10 19.45
CA ILE A 111 -17.00 8.21 19.90
C ILE A 111 -16.96 6.90 19.09
N LEU A 112 -18.12 6.26 18.86
CA LEU A 112 -18.21 5.00 18.13
C LEU A 112 -17.81 5.14 16.66
N TYR A 113 -18.27 6.20 16.01
CA TYR A 113 -18.11 6.36 14.57
C TYR A 113 -16.86 7.15 14.19
N PHE A 114 -16.36 8.06 15.03
CA PHE A 114 -15.12 8.78 14.77
C PHE A 114 -13.95 7.82 14.55
N HIS A 115 -13.73 6.90 15.50
CA HIS A 115 -12.65 5.91 15.39
C HIS A 115 -12.89 4.88 14.27
N ARG A 116 -14.17 4.60 13.94
CA ARG A 116 -14.51 3.64 12.88
C ARG A 116 -14.32 4.23 11.49
N GLU A 117 -14.84 5.43 11.25
CA GLU A 117 -14.68 6.15 9.98
C GLU A 117 -13.21 6.48 9.72
N GLU A 118 -12.47 6.87 10.76
CA GLU A 118 -11.03 7.11 10.65
C GLU A 118 -10.29 5.82 10.28
N LYS A 119 -10.59 4.69 10.94
CA LYS A 119 -10.04 3.37 10.57
C LYS A 119 -10.42 2.92 9.17
N GLU A 120 -11.66 3.11 8.72
CA GLU A 120 -12.09 2.74 7.37
C GLU A 120 -11.41 3.61 6.32
N ARG A 121 -11.26 4.92 6.59
CA ARG A 121 -10.56 5.86 5.71
C ARG A 121 -9.07 5.56 5.64
N ILE A 122 -8.44 5.22 6.77
CA ILE A 122 -7.07 4.69 6.84
C ILE A 122 -6.95 3.45 5.97
N LYS A 123 -7.84 2.47 6.17
CA LYS A 123 -7.81 1.20 5.44
C LYS A 123 -7.96 1.41 3.92
N GLN A 124 -8.78 2.36 3.50
CA GLN A 124 -8.90 2.72 2.08
C GLN A 124 -7.63 3.38 1.55
N ILE A 125 -7.08 4.39 2.23
CA ILE A 125 -5.88 5.10 1.79
C ILE A 125 -4.66 4.17 1.78
N SER A 126 -4.42 3.45 2.88
CA SER A 126 -3.34 2.49 3.00
C SER A 126 -3.51 1.33 2.01
N GLY A 127 -4.75 0.88 1.76
CA GLY A 127 -5.04 -0.15 0.76
C GLY A 127 -4.68 0.28 -0.66
N ASP A 128 -5.06 1.49 -1.08
CA ASP A 128 -4.71 2.04 -2.39
C ASP A 128 -3.20 2.17 -2.58
N ILE A 129 -2.50 2.69 -1.57
CA ILE A 129 -1.04 2.84 -1.57
C ILE A 129 -0.38 1.46 -1.61
N GLN A 130 -0.84 0.51 -0.80
CA GLN A 130 -0.31 -0.84 -0.76
C GLN A 130 -0.49 -1.56 -2.10
N HIS A 131 -1.65 -1.42 -2.73
CA HIS A 131 -1.88 -1.96 -4.07
C HIS A 131 -0.97 -1.34 -5.12
N PHE A 132 -0.71 -0.03 -5.03
CA PHE A 132 0.23 0.65 -5.91
C PHE A 132 1.66 0.13 -5.72
N ILE A 133 2.17 0.10 -4.49
CA ILE A 133 3.52 -0.38 -4.15
C ILE A 133 3.71 -1.82 -4.62
N ASN A 134 2.76 -2.70 -4.31
CA ASN A 134 2.83 -4.11 -4.74
C ASN A 134 2.83 -4.26 -6.26
N ARG A 135 2.10 -3.39 -6.98
CA ARG A 135 2.12 -3.37 -8.44
C ARG A 135 3.48 -2.93 -8.98
N GLN A 136 4.08 -1.90 -8.39
CA GLN A 136 5.42 -1.45 -8.78
C GLN A 136 6.48 -2.50 -8.50
N LEU A 137 6.48 -3.09 -7.29
CA LEU A 137 7.37 -4.21 -6.96
C LEU A 137 7.24 -5.35 -7.96
N LYS A 138 6.01 -5.78 -8.27
CA LYS A 138 5.78 -6.82 -9.28
C LYS A 138 6.29 -6.42 -10.66
N HIS A 139 6.14 -5.16 -11.04
CA HIS A 139 6.64 -4.66 -12.33
C HIS A 139 8.17 -4.74 -12.38
N GLN A 140 8.87 -4.21 -11.37
CA GLN A 140 10.33 -4.17 -11.36
C GLN A 140 10.95 -5.55 -11.18
N THR A 141 10.40 -6.38 -10.29
CA THR A 141 10.87 -7.77 -10.09
C THR A 141 10.68 -8.66 -11.33
N THR A 142 9.73 -8.35 -12.22
CA THR A 142 9.60 -9.05 -13.51
C THR A 142 10.45 -8.42 -14.62
N LYS A 143 10.78 -7.13 -14.51
CA LYS A 143 11.67 -6.41 -15.44
C LYS A 143 13.14 -6.77 -15.24
N LEU A 144 13.61 -6.85 -13.99
CA LEU A 144 15.01 -7.13 -13.64
C LEU A 144 15.59 -8.39 -14.33
N PRO A 145 14.96 -9.59 -14.25
CA PRO A 145 15.52 -10.78 -14.89
C PRO A 145 15.62 -10.64 -16.41
N ARG A 146 14.68 -9.93 -17.06
CA ARG A 146 14.74 -9.68 -18.51
C ARG A 146 15.91 -8.78 -18.88
N LEU A 147 16.18 -7.74 -18.08
CA LEU A 147 17.33 -6.87 -18.30
C LEU A 147 18.65 -7.63 -18.12
N ILE A 148 18.73 -8.52 -17.13
CA ILE A 148 19.89 -9.37 -16.90
C ILE A 148 20.10 -10.34 -18.07
N GLU A 149 19.03 -11.00 -18.54
CA GLU A 149 19.09 -11.88 -19.73
C GLU A 149 19.55 -11.13 -20.98
N GLU A 150 19.03 -9.92 -21.24
CA GLU A 150 19.46 -9.08 -22.35
C GLU A 150 20.93 -8.64 -22.23
N TYR A 151 21.38 -8.33 -21.02
CA TYR A 151 22.76 -7.95 -20.73
C TYR A 151 23.72 -9.14 -20.94
N ASP A 152 23.36 -10.32 -20.46
CA ASP A 152 24.14 -11.54 -20.64
C ASP A 152 24.22 -11.94 -22.13
N ALA A 153 23.11 -11.86 -22.86
CA ALA A 153 23.12 -12.07 -24.31
C ALA A 153 24.00 -11.05 -25.06
N ALA A 154 24.17 -9.85 -24.50
CA ALA A 154 25.04 -8.83 -25.05
C ALA A 154 26.53 -9.03 -24.70
N LYS A 155 26.89 -9.79 -23.66
CA LYS A 155 28.30 -10.04 -23.26
C LYS A 155 29.11 -10.75 -24.34
N ASP A 156 28.47 -11.64 -25.09
CA ASP A 156 29.06 -12.32 -26.25
C ASP A 156 29.27 -11.39 -27.47
N CYS A 157 29.41 -10.08 -27.28
CA CYS A 157 29.59 -9.16 -28.39
C CYS A 157 30.94 -9.34 -29.10
N ASP A 158 31.98 -9.77 -28.37
CA ASP A 158 33.35 -9.83 -28.89
C ASP A 158 33.51 -10.78 -30.09
N LYS A 159 32.67 -11.83 -30.18
CA LYS A 159 32.62 -12.70 -31.37
C LYS A 159 32.33 -11.92 -32.66
N TRP A 160 31.52 -10.86 -32.59
CA TRP A 160 31.24 -10.01 -33.76
C TRP A 160 32.42 -9.15 -34.17
N ARG A 161 33.31 -8.80 -33.23
CA ARG A 161 34.57 -8.14 -33.54
C ARG A 161 35.51 -9.11 -34.25
N GLU A 162 35.67 -10.31 -33.68
CA GLU A 162 36.49 -11.39 -34.26
C GLU A 162 36.04 -11.76 -35.68
N TYR A 163 34.74 -11.87 -35.93
CA TYR A 163 34.21 -12.10 -37.28
C TYR A 163 34.62 -10.99 -38.26
N GLY A 164 34.56 -9.73 -37.83
CA GLY A 164 34.97 -8.59 -38.65
C GLY A 164 36.48 -8.59 -38.93
N ASP A 165 37.28 -8.90 -37.91
CA ASP A 165 38.74 -8.98 -37.99
C ASP A 165 39.17 -10.11 -38.95
N LEU A 166 38.60 -11.31 -38.82
CA LEU A 166 38.85 -12.47 -39.68
C LEU A 166 38.53 -12.16 -41.15
N LEU A 167 37.35 -11.59 -41.43
CA LEU A 167 36.95 -11.25 -42.79
C LEU A 167 37.91 -10.26 -43.46
N TYR A 168 38.44 -9.29 -42.71
CA TYR A 168 39.43 -8.34 -43.23
C TYR A 168 40.81 -8.96 -43.42
N ALA A 169 41.29 -9.71 -42.42
CA ALA A 169 42.64 -10.27 -42.43
C ALA A 169 42.81 -11.36 -43.50
N TYR A 170 41.80 -12.21 -43.72
CA TYR A 170 41.78 -13.17 -44.83
C TYR A 170 41.42 -12.53 -46.18
N GLN A 171 41.23 -11.20 -46.23
CA GLN A 171 40.89 -10.43 -47.44
C GLN A 171 39.70 -11.02 -48.22
N ILE A 172 38.69 -11.50 -47.49
CA ILE A 172 37.50 -12.10 -48.09
C ILE A 172 36.74 -11.02 -48.86
N THR A 173 36.51 -11.28 -50.15
CA THR A 173 35.86 -10.32 -51.05
C THR A 173 34.55 -10.87 -51.60
N ASP A 174 34.51 -12.12 -52.05
CA ASP A 174 33.32 -12.71 -52.64
C ASP A 174 32.51 -13.54 -51.63
N THR A 175 31.48 -12.91 -51.06
CA THR A 175 30.55 -13.56 -50.10
C THR A 175 29.10 -13.51 -50.55
N LYS A 176 28.83 -13.02 -51.76
CA LYS A 176 27.44 -12.84 -52.23
C LYS A 176 26.81 -14.20 -52.48
N GLY A 177 25.60 -14.39 -51.97
CA GLY A 177 24.89 -15.67 -52.01
C GLY A 177 25.28 -16.67 -50.92
N LEU A 178 26.37 -16.44 -50.18
CA LEU A 178 26.80 -17.30 -49.07
C LEU A 178 26.10 -16.90 -47.76
N LYS A 179 25.71 -17.91 -46.97
CA LYS A 179 25.09 -17.72 -45.65
C LYS A 179 26.10 -17.81 -44.50
N GLU A 180 27.22 -18.47 -44.73
CA GLU A 180 28.28 -18.67 -43.75
C GLU A 180 29.63 -18.92 -44.46
N ILE A 181 30.71 -18.67 -43.74
CA ILE A 181 32.07 -19.03 -44.14
C ILE A 181 32.83 -19.56 -42.93
N THR A 182 33.67 -20.57 -43.13
CA THR A 182 34.56 -21.08 -42.09
C THR A 182 35.95 -20.48 -42.28
N LEU A 183 36.47 -19.80 -41.26
CA LEU A 183 37.83 -19.24 -41.23
C LEU A 183 38.54 -19.72 -39.96
N ASN A 184 39.87 -19.76 -39.98
CA ASN A 184 40.62 -20.18 -38.80
C ASN A 184 40.86 -19.01 -37.84
N SER A 185 40.73 -19.27 -36.54
CA SER A 185 41.06 -18.33 -35.47
C SER A 185 42.53 -17.91 -35.51
N PHE A 186 42.82 -16.65 -35.21
CA PHE A 186 44.20 -16.17 -35.05
C PHE A 186 44.87 -16.62 -33.75
N VAL A 187 44.09 -17.13 -32.78
CA VAL A 187 44.59 -17.47 -31.45
C VAL A 187 45.07 -18.92 -31.40
N ASP A 188 44.27 -19.84 -31.93
CA ASP A 188 44.44 -21.28 -31.76
C ASP A 188 44.26 -22.09 -33.06
N ASP A 189 44.14 -21.41 -34.21
CA ASP A 189 43.91 -22.01 -35.53
C ASP A 189 42.65 -22.89 -35.60
N SER A 190 41.74 -22.73 -34.63
CA SER A 190 40.46 -23.45 -34.59
C SER A 190 39.50 -22.94 -35.67
N PRO A 191 38.66 -23.81 -36.28
CA PRO A 191 37.70 -23.39 -37.28
C PRO A 191 36.54 -22.60 -36.66
N ILE A 192 36.33 -21.37 -37.12
CA ILE A 192 35.25 -20.47 -36.71
C ILE A 192 34.24 -20.33 -37.86
N HIS A 193 32.98 -20.62 -37.56
CA HIS A 193 31.87 -20.41 -38.50
C HIS A 193 31.31 -18.99 -38.36
N ILE A 194 31.51 -18.18 -39.41
CA ILE A 194 31.08 -16.79 -39.46
C ILE A 194 29.77 -16.68 -40.24
N PRO A 195 28.66 -16.22 -39.62
CA PRO A 195 27.42 -15.98 -40.34
C PRO A 195 27.53 -14.75 -41.24
N LEU A 196 27.09 -14.88 -42.49
CA LEU A 196 27.15 -13.85 -43.53
C LEU A 196 25.75 -13.41 -43.96
N ASP A 197 25.65 -12.16 -44.39
CA ASP A 197 24.51 -11.67 -45.17
C ASP A 197 24.75 -11.96 -46.66
N PRO A 198 23.92 -12.80 -47.30
CA PRO A 198 24.09 -13.16 -48.71
C PRO A 198 24.02 -11.97 -49.67
N LYS A 199 23.46 -10.83 -49.23
CA LYS A 199 23.33 -9.62 -50.05
C LYS A 199 24.61 -8.77 -50.04
N LEU A 200 25.52 -8.99 -49.11
CA LEU A 200 26.71 -8.19 -48.89
C LEU A 200 27.97 -8.90 -49.40
N ASP A 201 28.96 -8.11 -49.80
CA ASP A 201 30.32 -8.56 -50.07
C ASP A 201 31.12 -8.71 -48.75
N GLY A 202 32.34 -9.26 -48.82
CA GLY A 202 33.09 -9.59 -47.61
C GLY A 202 33.39 -8.36 -46.75
N LYS A 203 33.69 -7.22 -47.38
CA LYS A 203 33.87 -5.92 -46.70
C LYS A 203 32.56 -5.41 -46.08
N GLY A 204 31.43 -5.57 -46.76
CA GLY A 204 30.11 -5.22 -46.23
C GLY A 204 29.73 -6.07 -45.02
N ASN A 205 29.99 -7.37 -45.06
CA ASN A 205 29.78 -8.29 -43.93
C ASN A 205 30.67 -7.95 -42.74
N ALA A 206 31.96 -7.64 -42.97
CA ALA A 206 32.86 -7.20 -41.91
C ALA A 206 32.35 -5.90 -41.24
N ARG A 207 31.96 -4.88 -42.01
CA ARG A 207 31.37 -3.64 -41.48
C ARG A 207 30.10 -3.90 -40.66
N LYS A 208 29.22 -4.79 -41.13
CA LYS A 208 28.00 -5.18 -40.43
C LYS A 208 28.32 -5.85 -39.08
N ALA A 209 29.35 -6.70 -39.04
CA ALA A 209 29.82 -7.33 -37.81
C ALA A 209 30.32 -6.29 -36.80
N PHE A 210 31.17 -5.33 -37.22
CA PHE A 210 31.60 -4.22 -36.36
C PHE A 210 30.46 -3.31 -35.90
N GLN A 211 29.48 -3.04 -36.76
CA GLN A 211 28.28 -2.26 -36.37
C GLN A 211 27.49 -3.00 -35.28
N LYS A 212 27.32 -4.31 -35.41
CA LYS A 212 26.64 -5.15 -34.42
C LYS A 212 27.42 -5.20 -33.10
N TYR A 213 28.75 -5.37 -33.16
CA TYR A 213 29.64 -5.27 -32.01
C TYR A 213 29.45 -3.94 -31.27
N ASN A 214 29.59 -2.82 -31.97
CA ASN A 214 29.47 -1.48 -31.39
C ASN A 214 28.09 -1.23 -30.78
N LYS A 215 27.02 -1.72 -31.42
CA LYS A 215 25.65 -1.62 -30.90
C LYS A 215 25.50 -2.39 -29.60
N LEU A 216 25.96 -3.63 -29.55
CA LEU A 216 25.90 -4.47 -28.35
C LEU A 216 26.77 -3.88 -27.23
N LYS A 217 27.97 -3.41 -27.55
CA LYS A 217 28.89 -2.82 -26.56
C LYS A 217 28.34 -1.54 -25.93
N LYS A 218 27.72 -0.66 -26.73
CA LYS A 218 26.99 0.50 -26.20
C LYS A 218 25.75 0.09 -25.41
N GLY A 219 25.03 -0.94 -25.88
CA GLY A 219 23.88 -1.51 -25.21
C GLY A 219 24.19 -2.04 -23.81
N GLN A 220 25.36 -2.68 -23.61
CA GLN A 220 25.81 -3.16 -22.29
C GLN A 220 25.83 -2.05 -21.24
N VAL A 221 26.40 -0.89 -21.56
CA VAL A 221 26.50 0.24 -20.61
C VAL A 221 25.10 0.72 -20.21
N TYR A 222 24.21 0.88 -21.19
CA TYR A 222 22.83 1.28 -20.94
C TYR A 222 22.06 0.23 -20.12
N LEU A 223 22.19 -1.06 -20.47
CA LEU A 223 21.54 -2.14 -19.76
C LEU A 223 22.02 -2.23 -18.31
N GLN A 224 23.32 -2.04 -18.07
CA GLN A 224 23.88 -2.02 -16.72
C GLN A 224 23.31 -0.87 -15.88
N GLU A 225 23.20 0.33 -16.44
CA GLU A 225 22.55 1.46 -15.78
C GLU A 225 21.06 1.17 -15.49
N GLN A 226 20.34 0.57 -16.43
CA GLN A 226 18.94 0.18 -16.23
C GLN A 226 18.76 -0.92 -15.18
N ILE A 227 19.68 -1.87 -15.09
CA ILE A 227 19.69 -2.91 -14.04
C ILE A 227 19.84 -2.22 -12.68
N GLN A 228 20.85 -1.36 -12.53
CA GLN A 228 21.09 -0.64 -11.28
C GLN A 228 19.88 0.20 -10.86
N LEU A 229 19.27 0.95 -11.79
CA LEU A 229 18.05 1.72 -11.50
C LEU A 229 16.88 0.81 -11.09
N CYS A 230 16.72 -0.35 -11.76
CA CYS A 230 15.67 -1.31 -11.44
C CYS A 230 15.86 -1.91 -10.04
N GLU A 231 17.10 -2.24 -9.66
CA GLU A 231 17.45 -2.71 -8.31
C GLU A 231 17.14 -1.65 -7.26
N MET A 232 17.57 -0.41 -7.49
CA MET A 232 17.25 0.72 -6.60
C MET A 232 15.74 0.94 -6.44
N GLU A 233 14.96 0.79 -7.51
CA GLU A 233 13.50 0.91 -7.42
C GLU A 233 12.88 -0.26 -6.63
N ILE A 234 13.38 -1.49 -6.79
CA ILE A 234 12.92 -2.64 -5.99
C ILE A 234 13.19 -2.40 -4.52
N ASP A 235 14.39 -1.94 -4.19
CA ASP A 235 14.84 -1.61 -2.84
C ASP A 235 13.96 -0.52 -2.21
N TYR A 236 13.76 0.59 -2.93
CA TYR A 236 12.91 1.69 -2.51
C TYR A 236 11.46 1.25 -2.22
N PHE A 237 10.82 0.53 -3.15
CA PHE A 237 9.44 0.09 -2.94
C PHE A 237 9.32 -1.00 -1.87
N SER A 238 10.36 -1.80 -1.66
CA SER A 238 10.39 -2.82 -0.60
C SER A 238 10.45 -2.16 0.78
N ALA A 239 11.28 -1.12 0.92
CA ALA A 239 11.33 -0.28 2.11
C ALA A 239 9.97 0.37 2.42
N LEU A 240 9.36 0.95 1.40
CA LEU A 240 8.07 1.63 1.55
C LEU A 240 6.95 0.65 1.92
N ALA A 241 7.00 -0.58 1.38
CA ALA A 241 6.08 -1.65 1.75
C ALA A 241 6.22 -2.04 3.23
N GLU A 242 7.44 -2.04 3.77
CA GLU A 242 7.71 -2.32 5.18
C GLU A 242 7.22 -1.19 6.09
N GLN A 243 7.53 0.07 5.75
CA GLN A 243 7.03 1.25 6.46
C GLN A 243 5.49 1.25 6.53
N LEU A 244 4.82 0.90 5.42
CA LEU A 244 3.36 0.89 5.36
C LEU A 244 2.71 -0.20 6.24
N LYS A 245 3.41 -1.30 6.56
CA LYS A 245 2.86 -2.35 7.44
C LYS A 245 2.60 -1.85 8.86
N TYR A 246 3.43 -0.94 9.34
CA TYR A 246 3.37 -0.39 10.70
C TYR A 246 2.89 1.07 10.74
N ALA A 247 2.52 1.63 9.59
CA ALA A 247 2.12 3.03 9.48
C ALA A 247 0.75 3.28 10.14
N ASP A 248 0.70 4.34 10.95
CA ASP A 248 -0.54 4.99 11.37
C ASP A 248 -1.10 5.89 10.24
N PHE A 249 -2.23 6.55 10.49
CA PHE A 249 -2.89 7.40 9.50
C PHE A 249 -2.00 8.52 8.97
N GLU A 250 -1.31 9.21 9.86
CA GLU A 250 -0.47 10.35 9.54
C GLU A 250 0.74 9.89 8.72
N THR A 251 1.38 8.80 9.16
CA THR A 251 2.50 8.17 8.44
C THR A 251 2.07 7.71 7.03
N ALA A 252 0.88 7.14 6.87
CA ALA A 252 0.35 6.71 5.57
C ALA A 252 0.06 7.91 4.63
N ILE A 253 -0.39 9.03 5.18
CA ILE A 253 -0.57 10.27 4.40
C ILE A 253 0.80 10.82 3.95
N GLU A 254 1.78 10.84 4.83
CA GLU A 254 3.14 11.29 4.50
C GLU A 254 3.77 10.43 3.41
N ILE A 255 3.66 9.10 3.49
CA ILE A 255 4.10 8.16 2.43
C ILE A 255 3.41 8.50 1.10
N ARG A 256 2.11 8.82 1.13
CA ARG A 256 1.38 9.23 -0.08
C ARG A 256 1.93 10.54 -0.64
N GLU A 257 2.21 11.52 0.20
CA GLU A 257 2.77 12.80 -0.20
C GLU A 257 4.17 12.64 -0.80
N GLU A 258 5.00 11.76 -0.23
CA GLU A 258 6.30 11.37 -0.80
C GLU A 258 6.14 10.82 -2.22
N LEU A 259 5.25 9.84 -2.41
CA LEU A 259 4.97 9.25 -3.73
C LEU A 259 4.44 10.28 -4.74
N VAL A 260 3.69 11.29 -4.28
CA VAL A 260 3.24 12.40 -5.14
C VAL A 260 4.40 13.33 -5.50
N LYS A 261 5.26 13.68 -4.54
CA LYS A 261 6.44 14.53 -4.76
C LYS A 261 7.42 13.91 -5.75
N LEU A 262 7.62 12.59 -5.66
CA LEU A 262 8.47 11.82 -6.57
C LEU A 262 7.80 11.55 -7.94
N GLY A 263 6.53 11.92 -8.12
CA GLY A 263 5.81 11.77 -9.39
C GLY A 263 5.24 10.37 -9.65
N TYR A 264 5.28 9.47 -8.67
CA TYR A 264 4.68 8.13 -8.77
C TYR A 264 3.16 8.16 -8.71
N LEU A 265 2.58 9.11 -7.96
CA LEU A 265 1.14 9.32 -7.85
C LEU A 265 0.74 10.72 -8.32
N PHE A 266 -0.37 10.80 -9.05
CA PHE A 266 -0.98 12.08 -9.39
C PHE A 266 -2.03 12.47 -8.34
N GLU A 267 -1.93 13.68 -7.82
CA GLU A 267 -2.97 14.25 -6.98
C GLU A 267 -4.21 14.48 -7.87
N LYS A 268 -5.33 13.80 -7.57
CA LYS A 268 -6.60 14.09 -8.25
C LYS A 268 -6.95 15.54 -7.92
N GLU A 269 -6.84 16.43 -8.90
CA GLU A 269 -7.25 17.83 -8.76
C GLU A 269 -8.74 17.91 -8.45
N LYS A 270 -9.10 17.90 -7.16
CA LYS A 270 -10.41 18.39 -6.74
C LYS A 270 -10.31 19.91 -6.79
N GLY A 271 -11.00 20.53 -7.75
CA GLY A 271 -10.99 21.95 -8.10
C GLY A 271 -11.34 22.94 -6.97
N LYS A 272 -10.54 22.98 -5.91
CA LYS A 272 -10.52 24.03 -4.91
C LYS A 272 -9.10 24.60 -4.86
N LYS A 273 -8.99 25.90 -5.11
CA LYS A 273 -7.76 26.70 -4.96
C LYS A 273 -6.97 26.20 -3.75
N LYS A 274 -5.77 25.67 -4.01
CA LYS A 274 -4.80 25.28 -2.97
C LYS A 274 -4.57 26.49 -2.07
N LYS A 275 -5.21 26.53 -0.90
CA LYS A 275 -4.60 27.23 0.25
C LYS A 275 -3.25 26.56 0.39
N LYS A 276 -2.15 27.31 0.24
CA LYS A 276 -0.82 26.85 0.66
C LYS A 276 -0.98 26.35 2.10
N LYS A 277 -1.12 25.03 2.29
CA LYS A 277 -0.87 24.43 3.60
C LYS A 277 0.55 24.88 3.90
N LYS A 278 0.74 25.55 5.05
CA LYS A 278 2.10 25.74 5.58
C LYS A 278 2.77 24.38 5.50
N GLU A 279 4.00 24.32 4.98
CA GLU A 279 4.83 23.13 5.13
C GLU A 279 4.92 22.86 6.63
N VAL A 280 4.09 21.95 7.11
CA VAL A 280 4.24 21.40 8.44
C VAL A 280 5.44 20.49 8.27
N SER A 281 6.56 20.87 8.89
CA SER A 281 7.73 19.98 8.99
C SER A 281 7.23 18.63 9.51
N PRO A 282 7.56 17.50 8.86
CA PRO A 282 7.13 16.17 9.30
C PRO A 282 7.45 15.99 10.79
N SER A 283 6.46 15.57 11.59
CA SER A 283 6.69 15.32 13.01
C SER A 283 7.32 13.93 13.17
N TYR A 284 8.61 13.87 13.48
CA TYR A 284 9.25 12.64 13.92
C TYR A 284 8.84 12.33 15.37
N THR A 285 8.89 11.04 15.74
CA THR A 285 8.49 10.60 17.09
C THR A 285 9.64 10.81 18.06
N THR A 286 9.33 11.26 19.27
CA THR A 286 10.32 11.44 20.34
C THR A 286 9.88 10.70 21.60
N ILE A 287 10.79 9.93 22.16
CA ILE A 287 10.63 9.25 23.45
C ILE A 287 11.70 9.74 24.41
N THR A 288 11.38 9.76 25.69
CA THR A 288 12.34 10.06 26.76
C THR A 288 12.50 8.82 27.62
N THR A 289 13.73 8.33 27.78
CA THR A 289 14.02 7.18 28.63
C THR A 289 13.83 7.54 30.11
N GLU A 290 13.75 6.53 30.98
CA GLU A 290 13.65 6.75 32.43
C GLU A 290 14.87 7.51 32.99
N GLN A 291 16.03 7.44 32.32
CA GLN A 291 17.23 8.20 32.67
C GLN A 291 17.22 9.65 32.14
N GLY A 292 16.15 10.08 31.47
CA GLY A 292 16.01 11.44 30.93
C GLY A 292 16.66 11.65 29.55
N ILE A 293 17.14 10.58 28.90
CA ILE A 293 17.75 10.68 27.57
C ILE A 293 16.64 10.77 26.53
N THR A 294 16.74 11.75 25.63
CA THR A 294 15.75 11.93 24.56
C THR A 294 16.21 11.21 23.30
N ILE A 295 15.33 10.39 22.73
CA ILE A 295 15.58 9.64 21.50
C ILE A 295 14.48 10.00 20.49
N SER A 296 14.88 10.41 19.31
CA SER A 296 13.97 10.72 18.21
C SER A 296 14.13 9.73 17.06
N PHE A 297 13.04 9.35 16.40
CA PHE A 297 13.09 8.47 15.24
C PHE A 297 12.02 8.79 14.20
N GLY A 298 12.36 8.59 12.93
CA GLY A 298 11.44 8.71 11.81
C GLY A 298 10.81 7.38 11.42
N LYS A 299 9.51 7.38 11.10
CA LYS A 299 8.75 6.20 10.66
C LYS A 299 8.68 6.06 9.13
N ASN A 300 9.01 7.12 8.40
CA ASN A 300 9.06 7.14 6.94
C ASN A 300 10.21 8.03 6.43
N ASN A 301 10.42 8.06 5.12
CA ASN A 301 11.55 8.79 4.53
C ASN A 301 11.44 10.31 4.76
N LEU A 302 10.24 10.90 4.69
CA LEU A 302 10.05 12.33 4.97
C LEU A 302 10.43 12.70 6.42
N GLN A 303 10.05 11.88 7.40
CA GLN A 303 10.42 12.07 8.79
C GLN A 303 11.92 11.82 9.01
N ASN A 304 12.49 10.81 8.35
CA ASN A 304 13.92 10.51 8.40
C ASN A 304 14.75 11.68 7.88
N ASP A 305 14.38 12.24 6.72
CA ASP A 305 15.05 13.39 6.13
C ASP A 305 14.95 14.63 7.02
N ALA A 306 13.75 14.91 7.55
CA ALA A 306 13.54 16.02 8.49
C ALA A 306 14.37 15.84 9.78
N LEU A 307 14.38 14.63 10.34
CA LEU A 307 15.14 14.31 11.54
C LEU A 307 16.65 14.49 11.29
N THR A 308 17.17 13.94 10.20
CA THR A 308 18.59 14.03 9.86
C THR A 308 19.02 15.46 9.55
N TRP A 309 18.21 16.26 8.83
CA TRP A 309 18.55 17.66 8.55
C TRP A 309 18.51 18.58 9.77
N HIS A 310 17.66 18.29 10.76
CA HIS A 310 17.51 19.11 11.97
C HIS A 310 18.34 18.61 13.16
N THR A 311 19.10 17.53 12.99
CA THR A 311 19.94 16.96 14.06
C THR A 311 21.21 17.79 14.31
N LYS A 312 21.53 18.01 15.59
CA LYS A 312 22.78 18.68 16.00
C LYS A 312 23.98 17.75 15.76
N LYS A 313 25.12 18.32 15.39
CA LYS A 313 26.36 17.55 15.15
C LYS A 313 26.86 16.72 16.34
N SER A 314 26.49 17.09 17.56
CA SER A 314 26.93 16.37 18.74
C SER A 314 26.06 15.16 19.08
N ASN A 315 24.87 15.02 18.49
CA ASN A 315 24.03 13.85 18.70
C ASN A 315 24.53 12.63 17.93
N ILE A 316 24.27 11.43 18.44
CA ILE A 316 24.57 10.18 17.74
C ILE A 316 23.37 9.72 16.90
N TRP A 317 23.62 9.43 15.62
CA TRP A 317 22.64 8.93 14.66
C TRP A 317 22.90 7.46 14.35
N PHE A 318 21.84 6.67 14.34
CA PHE A 318 21.82 5.24 14.07
C PHE A 318 20.92 4.92 12.88
N HIS A 319 21.34 3.91 12.13
CA HIS A 319 20.59 3.32 11.04
C HIS A 319 21.06 1.88 10.83
N THR A 320 20.15 1.01 10.38
CA THR A 320 20.47 -0.39 10.13
C THR A 320 21.41 -0.50 8.94
N LYS A 321 22.61 -1.04 9.17
CA LYS A 321 23.60 -1.23 8.10
C LYS A 321 23.03 -2.12 6.98
N ASP A 322 23.10 -1.64 5.75
CA ASP A 322 22.71 -2.36 4.52
C ASP A 322 21.21 -2.69 4.39
N TYR A 323 20.35 -2.13 5.26
CA TYR A 323 18.90 -2.31 5.20
C TYR A 323 18.17 -0.98 5.31
N HIS A 324 17.00 -0.91 4.66
CA HIS A 324 16.10 0.21 4.86
C HIS A 324 15.53 0.18 6.28
N GLY A 325 15.43 1.33 6.92
CA GLY A 325 15.05 1.40 8.32
C GLY A 325 14.84 2.84 8.78
N SER A 326 14.31 2.96 10.00
CA SER A 326 14.16 4.24 10.66
C SER A 326 15.52 4.89 10.91
N HIS A 327 15.59 6.20 10.72
CA HIS A 327 16.68 7.01 11.26
C HIS A 327 16.39 7.23 12.74
N VAL A 328 17.35 6.90 13.61
CA VAL A 328 17.23 7.07 15.06
C VAL A 328 18.33 8.00 15.54
N VAL A 329 17.96 9.01 16.33
CA VAL A 329 18.88 10.01 16.87
C VAL A 329 18.78 10.01 18.39
N VAL A 330 19.91 9.77 19.04
CA VAL A 330 20.04 9.94 20.49
C VAL A 330 20.53 11.36 20.75
N HIS A 331 19.75 12.15 21.48
CA HIS A 331 20.07 13.53 21.80
C HIS A 331 21.02 13.61 23.00
N ASP A 332 22.17 12.95 22.86
CA ASP A 332 23.26 12.92 23.83
C ASP A 332 24.59 12.93 23.07
N GLU A 333 25.58 13.62 23.62
CA GLU A 333 26.93 13.69 23.04
C GLU A 333 27.77 12.45 23.37
N ASN A 334 27.48 11.79 24.49
CA ASN A 334 28.14 10.56 24.93
C ASN A 334 27.13 9.62 25.61
N PRO A 335 26.21 9.00 24.83
CA PRO A 335 25.29 8.01 25.37
C PRO A 335 26.05 6.82 25.94
N ASP A 336 25.55 6.27 27.04
CA ASP A 336 26.11 5.08 27.67
C ASP A 336 25.89 3.83 26.81
N GLU A 337 26.67 2.77 27.07
CA GLU A 337 26.60 1.52 26.30
C GLU A 337 25.22 0.87 26.40
N TYR A 338 24.49 1.11 27.50
CA TYR A 338 23.12 0.64 27.67
C TYR A 338 22.15 1.33 26.71
N THR A 339 22.27 2.64 26.49
CA THR A 339 21.40 3.37 25.55
C THR A 339 21.70 3.02 24.09
N ILE A 340 22.94 2.64 23.78
CA ILE A 340 23.37 2.25 22.43
C ILE A 340 22.87 0.85 22.04
N ARG A 341 22.80 -0.07 23.01
CA ARG A 341 22.39 -1.47 22.80
C ARG A 341 20.89 -1.63 22.83
#